data_AF-A0A7V2KMM0-F1
#
_entry.id   AF-A0A7V2KMM0-F1
#
_cell.length_a   1.000
_cell.length_b   1.000
_cell.length_c   1.000
_cell.angle_alpha   90.00
_cell.angle_beta   90.00
_cell.angle_gamma   90.00
#
_symmetry.space_group_name_H-M   'P 1'
#
loop_
_entity.id
_entity.type
_entity.pdbx_description
1 polymer ?
#
loop_
_entity_poly.entity_id
_entity_poly.type
_entity_poly.pdbx_seq_one_letter_code
_entity_poly.pdbx_strand_id
1 'polypeptide(L)'
;MHLDAIEVYFDDLKLITSPLLPLHLSLNIEDALEGITVNKVVGDLDGPTKYTRVEIVTKLISYSASAKDDIPVVLTIPDDLFGPPIGTWVRNTSGGARTSVSYESLGGGQYRGTTDLSPVTLMGMTLFYRKQIVWRFLIPNDTLPQNVTVSAVVQMPCVDPSGTGTIRILAPGSVHSLIIANRKLLYDKFAPGEVTSLLQRLFTEAQGPPASHSPRGVIYYVERYH
;
A
#
# COMPACT_ATOMS: atom_id res chain seq x y z
N MET A 1 29.34 -5.57 16.45
CA MET A 1 28.68 -5.86 17.74
C MET A 1 27.80 -7.07 17.47
N HIS A 2 28.26 -8.25 17.90
CA HIS A 2 27.56 -9.53 17.73
C HIS A 2 26.28 -9.49 18.56
N LEU A 3 25.14 -9.81 17.97
CA LEU A 3 23.93 -10.14 18.70
C LEU A 3 24.00 -11.65 19.00
N ASP A 4 24.47 -11.98 20.20
CA ASP A 4 24.40 -13.34 20.72
C ASP A 4 22.97 -13.64 21.17
N ALA A 5 22.49 -14.84 20.83
CA ALA A 5 21.20 -15.34 21.29
C ALA A 5 21.19 -15.47 22.82
N ILE A 6 20.07 -15.11 23.46
CA ILE A 6 19.87 -15.34 24.89
C ILE A 6 19.44 -16.80 25.06
N GLU A 7 20.31 -17.63 25.63
CA GLU A 7 19.97 -19.00 26.02
C GLU A 7 19.25 -18.98 27.37
N VAL A 8 18.00 -19.44 27.39
CA VAL A 8 17.25 -19.74 28.61
C VAL A 8 17.03 -21.24 28.65
N TYR A 9 17.61 -21.92 29.63
CA TYR A 9 17.49 -23.36 29.79
C TYR A 9 16.24 -23.72 30.59
N PHE A 10 15.32 -24.43 29.95
CA PHE A 10 14.33 -25.29 30.60
C PHE A 10 14.59 -26.71 30.12
N ASP A 11 14.63 -27.67 31.04
CA ASP A 11 14.90 -29.08 30.73
C ASP A 11 14.02 -29.55 29.55
N ASP A 12 14.70 -30.02 28.50
CA ASP A 12 14.22 -30.75 27.32
C ASP A 12 13.35 -30.06 26.25
N LEU A 13 13.31 -28.73 26.16
CA LEU A 13 12.78 -28.03 24.96
C LEU A 13 13.69 -26.88 24.52
N LYS A 14 14.57 -27.12 23.53
CA LYS A 14 15.29 -26.07 22.82
C LYS A 14 14.31 -25.25 21.98
N LEU A 15 13.74 -24.19 22.57
CA LEU A 15 13.02 -23.16 21.84
C LEU A 15 14.06 -22.27 21.13
N ILE A 16 14.47 -22.63 19.91
CA ILE A 16 15.29 -21.76 19.07
C ILE A 16 14.38 -20.65 18.54
N THR A 17 14.24 -19.56 19.29
CA THR A 17 13.60 -18.35 18.78
C THR A 17 14.65 -17.58 17.98
N SER A 18 14.56 -17.66 16.65
CA SER A 18 15.35 -16.77 15.80
C SER A 18 14.97 -15.32 16.13
N PRO A 19 15.94 -14.41 16.33
CA PRO A 19 15.62 -13.02 16.63
C PRO A 19 14.78 -12.43 15.49
N LEU A 20 13.67 -11.79 15.83
CA LEU A 20 12.82 -11.12 14.84
C LEU A 20 13.63 -10.01 14.16
N LEU A 21 13.59 -9.99 12.83
CA LEU A 21 14.19 -8.90 12.07
C LEU A 21 13.44 -7.58 12.37
N PRO A 22 14.14 -6.45 12.59
CA PRO A 22 13.53 -5.15 12.84
C PRO A 22 13.05 -4.56 11.51
N LEU A 23 12.04 -5.20 10.94
CA LEU A 23 11.37 -4.88 9.71
C LEU A 23 9.90 -4.64 10.02
N HIS A 24 9.41 -3.51 9.53
CA HIS A 24 8.04 -3.07 9.73
C HIS A 24 7.36 -2.97 8.37
N LEU A 25 6.26 -3.71 8.24
CA LEU A 25 5.35 -3.59 7.11
C LEU A 25 4.18 -2.69 7.50
N SER A 26 3.81 -1.82 6.57
CA SER A 26 2.63 -0.97 6.66
C SER A 26 1.90 -1.03 5.31
N LEU A 27 0.57 -0.88 5.32
CA LEU A 27 -0.22 -0.96 4.10
C LEU A 27 -1.21 0.20 4.02
N ASN A 28 -1.28 0.82 2.85
CA ASN A 28 -2.29 1.82 2.57
C ASN A 28 -2.82 1.69 1.14
N ILE A 29 -4.03 2.16 0.94
CA ILE A 29 -4.51 2.47 -0.41
C ILE A 29 -3.91 3.81 -0.78
N GLU A 30 -3.33 3.90 -1.98
CA GLU A 30 -2.47 5.02 -2.38
C GLU A 30 -3.16 6.40 -2.32
N ASP A 31 -4.49 6.41 -2.33
CA ASP A 31 -5.30 7.62 -2.26
C ASP A 31 -5.39 8.24 -0.86
N ALA A 32 -4.93 7.55 0.18
CA ALA A 32 -4.98 8.02 1.55
C ALA A 32 -3.79 7.54 2.38
N LEU A 33 -3.72 8.04 3.61
CA LEU A 33 -2.81 7.54 4.63
C LEU A 33 -3.22 6.12 5.07
N GLU A 34 -2.33 5.48 5.82
CA GLU A 34 -2.59 4.20 6.45
C GLU A 34 -3.77 4.26 7.44
N GLY A 35 -4.52 3.17 7.55
CA GLY A 35 -5.71 3.05 8.40
C GLY A 35 -6.96 3.74 7.87
N ILE A 36 -6.87 4.45 6.74
CA ILE A 36 -7.98 5.20 6.18
C ILE A 36 -8.75 4.37 5.14
N THR A 37 -10.08 4.36 5.25
CA THR A 37 -10.95 3.76 4.23
C THR A 37 -10.99 4.61 2.97
N VAL A 38 -10.60 4.05 1.83
CA VAL A 38 -10.65 4.74 0.54
C VAL A 38 -11.92 4.36 -0.21
N ASN A 39 -12.71 5.36 -0.57
CA ASN A 39 -13.90 5.16 -1.39
C ASN A 39 -13.51 5.03 -2.87
N LYS A 40 -14.15 4.11 -3.58
CA LYS A 40 -14.07 3.97 -5.03
C LYS A 40 -15.48 3.83 -5.58
N VAL A 41 -15.86 4.70 -6.51
CA VAL A 41 -17.11 4.56 -7.25
C VAL A 41 -16.82 3.66 -8.44
N VAL A 42 -17.57 2.57 -8.59
CA VAL A 42 -17.56 1.78 -9.82
C VAL A 42 -18.32 2.53 -10.90
N GLY A 43 -17.85 2.46 -12.15
CA GLY A 43 -18.46 3.18 -13.25
C GLY A 43 -19.73 2.49 -13.77
N ASP A 44 -20.36 3.14 -14.75
CA ASP A 44 -21.40 2.53 -15.56
C ASP A 44 -20.77 1.51 -16.55
N LEU A 45 -21.46 0.41 -16.83
CA LEU A 45 -21.05 -0.59 -17.83
C LEU A 45 -21.00 -0.01 -19.24
N ASP A 46 -21.86 0.98 -19.53
CA ASP A 46 -21.92 1.67 -20.81
C ASP A 46 -20.97 2.88 -20.90
N GLY A 47 -20.18 3.10 -19.84
CA GLY A 47 -19.20 4.17 -19.76
C GLY A 47 -17.97 3.98 -20.68
N PRO A 48 -17.18 5.03 -20.91
CA PRO A 48 -15.99 4.98 -21.76
C PRO A 48 -14.84 4.11 -21.21
N THR A 49 -14.94 3.70 -19.94
CA THR A 49 -14.04 2.74 -19.29
C THR A 49 -14.87 1.68 -18.59
N LYS A 50 -14.41 0.43 -18.64
CA LYS A 50 -15.04 -0.72 -17.95
C LYS A 50 -14.51 -0.94 -16.54
N TYR A 51 -13.56 -0.11 -16.09
CA TYR A 51 -12.84 -0.34 -14.84
C TYR A 51 -12.52 0.96 -14.11
N THR A 52 -12.41 0.84 -12.79
CA THR A 52 -11.85 1.85 -11.89
C THR A 52 -10.47 1.41 -11.39
N ARG A 53 -9.48 2.29 -11.44
CA ARG A 53 -8.11 1.98 -10.98
C ARG A 53 -7.98 2.13 -9.46
N VAL A 54 -7.28 1.20 -8.85
CA VAL A 54 -6.83 1.29 -7.46
C VAL A 54 -5.36 0.88 -7.36
N GLU A 55 -4.62 1.60 -6.51
CA GLU A 55 -3.25 1.25 -6.16
C GLU A 55 -3.18 0.93 -4.67
N ILE A 56 -2.63 -0.23 -4.36
CA ILE A 56 -2.38 -0.69 -3.00
C ILE A 56 -0.88 -0.63 -2.79
N VAL A 57 -0.45 -0.01 -1.70
CA VAL A 57 0.97 0.23 -1.43
C VAL A 57 1.36 -0.44 -0.13
N THR A 58 2.29 -1.38 -0.24
CA THR A 58 3.02 -1.92 0.90
C THR A 58 4.24 -1.05 1.14
N LYS A 59 4.44 -0.60 2.38
CA LYS A 59 5.63 0.14 2.81
C LYS A 59 6.44 -0.76 3.73
N LEU A 60 7.75 -0.77 3.49
CA LEU A 60 8.72 -1.53 4.28
C LEU A 60 9.73 -0.54 4.84
N ILE A 61 9.96 -0.62 6.15
CA ILE A 61 11.01 0.13 6.85
C ILE A 61 11.80 -0.85 7.70
N SER A 62 13.13 -0.76 7.63
CA SER A 62 14.00 -1.48 8.56
C SER A 62 15.08 -0.59 9.13
N TYR A 63 15.42 -0.80 10.40
CA TYR A 63 16.55 -0.16 11.07
C TYR A 63 17.82 -1.02 11.06
N SER A 64 17.80 -2.20 10.43
CA SER A 64 18.95 -3.12 10.36
C SER A 64 19.35 -3.45 8.93
N ALA A 65 20.66 -3.48 8.68
CA ALA A 65 21.21 -3.95 7.41
C ALA A 65 20.95 -5.45 7.18
N SER A 66 20.69 -6.23 8.22
CA SER A 66 20.38 -7.67 8.12
C SER A 66 18.97 -7.96 7.61
N ALA A 67 18.12 -6.94 7.48
CA ALA A 67 16.72 -7.06 7.11
C ALA A 67 16.37 -6.16 5.92
N LYS A 68 17.28 -6.10 4.94
CA LYS A 68 17.15 -5.20 3.78
C LYS A 68 17.06 -5.92 2.44
N ASP A 69 17.53 -7.16 2.33
CA ASP A 69 17.65 -7.86 1.04
C ASP A 69 16.56 -8.94 0.90
N ASP A 70 16.09 -9.15 -0.33
CA ASP A 70 15.18 -10.22 -0.74
C ASP A 70 13.91 -10.37 0.11
N ILE A 71 13.27 -9.25 0.47
CA ILE A 71 12.12 -9.26 1.37
C ILE A 71 10.86 -9.72 0.63
N PRO A 72 10.27 -10.88 0.98
CA PRO A 72 9.09 -11.41 0.32
C PRO A 72 7.82 -10.84 0.98
N VAL A 73 7.00 -10.15 0.19
CA VAL A 73 5.70 -9.61 0.61
C VAL A 73 4.60 -10.29 -0.16
N VAL A 74 3.59 -10.81 0.54
CA VAL A 74 2.35 -11.31 -0.06
C VAL A 74 1.23 -10.33 0.20
N LEU A 75 0.66 -9.78 -0.88
CA LEU A 75 -0.60 -9.03 -0.86
C LEU A 75 -1.76 -10.01 -1.08
N THR A 76 -2.84 -9.86 -0.30
CA THR A 76 -4.08 -10.62 -0.45
C THR A 76 -5.24 -9.71 -0.80
N ILE A 77 -5.89 -10.02 -1.92
CA ILE A 77 -7.20 -9.49 -2.33
C ILE A 77 -8.23 -10.59 -2.04
N PRO A 78 -9.26 -10.34 -1.21
CA PRO A 78 -10.24 -11.36 -0.87
C PRO A 78 -10.96 -11.86 -2.12
N ASP A 79 -11.14 -13.19 -2.21
CA ASP A 79 -11.84 -13.90 -3.28
C ASP A 79 -11.36 -13.57 -4.70
N ASP A 80 -10.12 -13.07 -4.83
CA ASP A 80 -9.59 -12.54 -6.08
C ASP A 80 -10.50 -11.48 -6.74
N LEU A 81 -11.18 -10.67 -5.93
CA LEU A 81 -12.25 -9.76 -6.34
C LEU A 81 -11.85 -8.81 -7.49
N PHE A 82 -10.57 -8.44 -7.59
CA PHE A 82 -10.06 -7.52 -8.62
C PHE A 82 -9.26 -8.23 -9.72
N GLY A 83 -9.14 -9.55 -9.66
CA GLY A 83 -8.23 -10.33 -10.48
C GLY A 83 -6.74 -9.96 -10.26
N PRO A 84 -5.85 -10.38 -11.17
CA PRO A 84 -4.43 -10.12 -11.06
C PRO A 84 -4.08 -8.62 -11.16
N PRO A 85 -3.01 -8.17 -10.47
CA PRO A 85 -2.54 -6.81 -10.63
C PRO A 85 -2.06 -6.60 -12.07
N ILE A 86 -2.49 -5.49 -12.68
CA ILE A 86 -2.10 -5.09 -14.04
C ILE A 86 -0.72 -4.44 -14.10
N GLY A 87 -0.09 -4.23 -12.94
CA GLY A 87 1.28 -3.77 -12.84
C GLY A 87 1.75 -3.68 -11.40
N THR A 88 3.04 -3.94 -11.22
CA THR A 88 3.72 -3.91 -9.93
C THR A 88 5.02 -3.12 -10.06
N TRP A 89 5.26 -2.20 -9.12
CA TRP A 89 6.45 -1.37 -9.11
C TRP A 89 7.04 -1.24 -7.72
N VAL A 90 8.32 -0.90 -7.66
CA VAL A 90 9.00 -0.48 -6.43
C VAL A 90 9.44 0.97 -6.51
N ARG A 91 9.43 1.66 -5.36
CA ARG A 91 9.93 3.04 -5.21
C ARG A 91 10.31 3.33 -3.76
N ASN A 92 11.08 4.39 -3.51
CA ASN A 92 11.55 4.74 -2.16
C ASN A 92 10.58 5.64 -1.38
N THR A 93 9.75 6.43 -2.07
CA THR A 93 8.81 7.39 -1.48
C THR A 93 7.55 7.51 -2.31
N SER A 94 6.47 8.02 -1.71
CA SER A 94 5.28 8.45 -2.43
C SER A 94 5.65 9.51 -3.47
N GLY A 95 5.16 9.35 -4.71
CA GLY A 95 5.53 10.21 -5.84
C GLY A 95 6.94 9.97 -6.43
N GLY A 96 7.75 9.10 -5.81
CA GLY A 96 9.08 8.75 -6.32
C GLY A 96 9.03 7.95 -7.62
N ALA A 97 10.17 7.90 -8.31
CA ALA A 97 10.32 7.13 -9.54
C ALA A 97 9.98 5.65 -9.33
N ARG A 98 9.19 5.10 -10.26
CA ARG A 98 8.74 3.70 -10.24
C ARG A 98 9.68 2.84 -11.06
N THR A 99 10.10 1.71 -10.50
CA THR A 99 10.81 0.66 -11.22
C THR A 99 9.91 -0.57 -11.31
N SER A 100 9.68 -1.09 -12.52
CA SER A 100 8.82 -2.26 -12.70
C SER A 100 9.46 -3.48 -12.04
N VAL A 101 8.64 -4.29 -11.38
CA VAL A 101 9.05 -5.59 -10.84
C VAL A 101 8.04 -6.65 -11.21
N SER A 102 8.49 -7.91 -11.28
CA SER A 102 7.59 -9.05 -11.41
C SER A 102 6.92 -9.37 -10.08
N TYR A 103 5.81 -10.08 -10.17
CA TYR A 103 5.18 -10.75 -9.03
C TYR A 103 4.86 -12.19 -9.41
N GLU A 104 4.59 -13.00 -8.40
CA GLU A 104 4.10 -14.37 -8.54
C GLU A 104 2.66 -14.45 -8.02
N SER A 105 1.78 -15.09 -8.79
CA SER A 105 0.44 -15.42 -8.31
C SER A 105 0.50 -16.71 -7.49
N LEU A 106 0.04 -16.65 -6.25
CA LEU A 106 -0.08 -17.81 -5.37
C LEU A 106 -1.48 -18.45 -5.44
N GLY A 107 -2.39 -17.87 -6.23
CA GLY A 107 -3.80 -18.26 -6.31
C GLY A 107 -4.67 -17.62 -5.23
N GLY A 108 -6.00 -17.66 -5.42
CA GLY A 108 -6.97 -17.16 -4.43
C GLY A 108 -6.82 -15.67 -4.08
N GLY A 109 -6.39 -14.84 -5.04
CA GLY A 109 -6.15 -13.41 -4.83
C GLY A 109 -4.86 -13.07 -4.07
N GLN A 110 -3.93 -14.01 -3.94
CA GLN A 110 -2.63 -13.79 -3.30
C GLN A 110 -1.52 -13.54 -4.32
N TYR A 111 -0.75 -12.47 -4.09
CA TYR A 111 0.29 -11.97 -4.99
C TYR A 111 1.59 -11.72 -4.23
N ARG A 112 2.65 -12.44 -4.58
CA ARG A 112 3.98 -12.31 -3.96
C ARG A 112 4.89 -11.41 -4.77
N GLY A 113 5.51 -10.44 -4.11
CA GLY A 113 6.54 -9.58 -4.67
C GLY A 113 7.76 -9.56 -3.76
N THR A 114 8.95 -9.49 -4.34
CA THR A 114 10.21 -9.44 -3.60
C THR A 114 10.91 -8.11 -3.84
N THR A 115 11.52 -7.55 -2.81
CA THR A 115 12.25 -6.28 -2.96
C THR A 115 13.40 -6.11 -1.98
N ASP A 116 14.40 -5.34 -2.40
CA ASP A 116 15.51 -4.88 -1.56
C ASP A 116 15.26 -3.46 -1.08
N LEU A 117 15.48 -3.18 0.19
CA LEU A 117 15.33 -1.84 0.77
C LEU A 117 16.52 -0.95 0.43
N SER A 118 16.24 0.32 0.14
CA SER A 118 17.28 1.32 -0.11
C SER A 118 17.65 2.06 1.18
N PRO A 119 18.95 2.33 1.42
CA PRO A 119 19.38 3.08 2.59
C PRO A 119 18.92 4.54 2.49
N VAL A 120 18.55 5.11 3.62
CA VAL A 120 18.37 6.54 3.83
C VAL A 120 19.55 7.02 4.67
N THR A 121 20.41 7.81 4.05
CA THR A 121 21.65 8.29 4.67
C THR A 121 21.56 9.77 5.01
N LEU A 122 22.14 10.15 6.15
CA LEU A 122 22.32 11.53 6.56
C LEU A 122 23.74 11.67 7.12
N MET A 123 24.50 12.64 6.60
CA MET A 123 25.89 12.88 7.00
C MET A 123 26.78 11.63 6.97
N GLY A 124 26.59 10.76 5.97
CA GLY A 124 27.36 9.52 5.80
C GLY A 124 26.93 8.35 6.68
N MET A 125 25.95 8.54 7.58
CA MET A 125 25.38 7.47 8.40
C MET A 125 24.06 6.98 7.80
N THR A 126 23.88 5.66 7.70
CA THR A 126 22.58 5.07 7.36
C THR A 126 21.66 5.14 8.57
N LEU A 127 20.57 5.89 8.44
CA LEU A 127 19.56 6.03 9.49
C LEU A 127 18.60 4.84 9.52
N PHE A 128 18.13 4.42 8.34
CA PHE A 128 17.23 3.30 8.14
C PHE A 128 17.20 2.91 6.65
N TYR A 129 16.52 1.81 6.35
CA TYR A 129 16.27 1.32 5.00
C TYR A 129 14.77 1.39 4.71
N ARG A 130 14.40 1.69 3.46
CA ARG A 130 12.99 1.72 3.06
C ARG A 130 12.78 1.26 1.62
N LYS A 131 11.57 0.76 1.35
CA LYS A 131 11.01 0.60 0.01
C LYS A 131 9.49 0.58 0.10
N GLN A 132 8.84 0.87 -1.02
CA GLN A 132 7.43 0.67 -1.23
C GLN A 132 7.24 -0.29 -2.41
N ILE A 133 6.32 -1.24 -2.28
CA ILE A 133 5.80 -2.05 -3.39
C ILE A 133 4.41 -1.50 -3.72
N VAL A 134 4.21 -1.11 -4.98
CA VAL A 134 2.96 -0.53 -5.50
C VAL A 134 2.31 -1.55 -6.41
N TRP A 135 1.09 -1.96 -6.05
CA TRP A 135 0.28 -2.94 -6.77
C TRP A 135 -0.91 -2.22 -7.40
N ARG A 136 -1.04 -2.27 -8.73
CA ARG A 136 -2.18 -1.66 -9.42
C ARG A 136 -3.18 -2.71 -9.86
N PHE A 137 -4.43 -2.49 -9.49
CA PHE A 137 -5.56 -3.33 -9.87
C PHE A 137 -6.60 -2.53 -10.66
N LEU A 138 -7.46 -3.28 -11.35
CA LEU A 138 -8.66 -2.77 -12.00
C LEU A 138 -9.86 -3.33 -11.26
N ILE A 139 -10.69 -2.45 -10.70
CA ILE A 139 -12.00 -2.80 -10.13
C ILE A 139 -13.00 -2.82 -11.29
N PRO A 140 -13.60 -3.97 -11.63
CA PRO A 140 -14.65 -4.06 -12.66
C PRO A 140 -15.86 -3.18 -12.33
N ASN A 141 -16.47 -2.56 -13.33
CA ASN A 141 -17.63 -1.68 -13.13
C ASN A 141 -18.91 -2.42 -12.66
N ASP A 142 -19.00 -3.72 -12.88
CA ASP A 142 -20.06 -4.59 -12.35
C ASP A 142 -19.82 -5.05 -10.90
N THR A 143 -18.73 -4.61 -10.26
CA THR A 143 -18.47 -4.96 -8.86
C THR A 143 -19.54 -4.34 -7.96
N LEU A 144 -20.23 -5.18 -7.19
CA LEU A 144 -21.27 -4.74 -6.27
C LEU A 144 -20.68 -3.85 -5.14
N PRO A 145 -21.45 -2.86 -4.65
CA PRO A 145 -21.04 -2.05 -3.51
C PRO A 145 -20.75 -2.90 -2.27
N GLN A 146 -19.58 -2.72 -1.67
CA GLN A 146 -19.11 -3.51 -0.53
C GLN A 146 -17.87 -2.86 0.11
N ASN A 147 -17.52 -3.28 1.33
CA ASN A 147 -16.20 -2.99 1.89
C ASN A 147 -15.27 -4.16 1.61
N VAL A 148 -14.08 -3.86 1.08
CA VAL A 148 -13.03 -4.81 0.75
C VAL A 148 -11.86 -4.54 1.67
N THR A 149 -11.55 -5.51 2.53
CA THR A 149 -10.36 -5.48 3.37
C THR A 149 -9.24 -6.22 2.65
N VAL A 150 -8.18 -5.52 2.31
CA VAL A 150 -6.96 -6.09 1.75
C VAL A 150 -5.91 -6.20 2.85
N SER A 151 -5.04 -7.19 2.75
CA SER A 151 -3.96 -7.39 3.71
C SER A 151 -2.64 -7.67 3.01
N ALA A 152 -1.53 -7.32 3.64
CA ALA A 152 -0.21 -7.76 3.23
C ALA A 152 0.53 -8.37 4.40
N VAL A 153 1.37 -9.37 4.11
CA VAL A 153 2.21 -10.06 5.10
C VAL A 153 3.61 -10.25 4.52
N VAL A 154 4.64 -10.00 5.33
CA VAL A 154 6.02 -10.39 5.05
C VAL A 154 6.17 -11.87 5.38
N GLN A 155 6.63 -12.68 4.42
CA GLN A 155 6.87 -14.12 4.62
C GLN A 155 8.24 -14.40 5.25
N MET A 156 8.58 -13.70 6.32
CA MET A 156 9.78 -13.95 7.11
C MET A 156 9.61 -13.46 8.57
N PRO A 157 10.35 -14.03 9.55
CA PRO A 157 10.25 -13.61 10.94
C PRO A 157 10.68 -12.14 11.13
N CYS A 158 9.72 -11.28 11.45
CA CYS A 158 9.97 -9.85 11.70
C CYS A 158 8.99 -9.29 12.74
N VAL A 159 9.31 -8.08 13.24
CA VAL A 159 8.59 -7.43 14.33
C VAL A 159 7.14 -7.13 13.97
N ASP A 160 6.92 -6.41 12.86
CA ASP A 160 5.57 -6.06 12.38
C ASP A 160 5.38 -6.61 10.98
N PRO A 161 4.95 -7.88 10.85
CA PRO A 161 4.94 -8.58 9.59
C PRO A 161 3.77 -8.22 8.70
N SER A 162 2.76 -7.50 9.19
CA SER A 162 1.49 -7.36 8.47
C SER A 162 0.88 -5.96 8.53
N GLY A 163 0.04 -5.68 7.55
CA GLY A 163 -0.72 -4.44 7.45
C GLY A 163 -2.01 -4.68 6.69
N THR A 164 -3.01 -3.83 6.96
CA THR A 164 -4.34 -3.92 6.33
C THR A 164 -4.78 -2.57 5.77
N GLY A 165 -5.68 -2.62 4.81
CA GLY A 165 -6.28 -1.44 4.20
C GLY A 165 -7.72 -1.74 3.78
N THR A 166 -8.54 -0.69 3.76
CA THR A 166 -9.96 -0.84 3.44
C THR A 166 -10.31 -0.01 2.21
N ILE A 167 -10.92 -0.66 1.23
CA ILE A 167 -11.53 -0.03 0.07
C ILE A 167 -13.04 -0.14 0.22
N ARG A 168 -13.76 0.97 0.16
CA ARG A 168 -15.23 0.97 0.10
C ARG A 168 -15.66 1.20 -1.35
N ILE A 169 -16.27 0.18 -1.95
CA ILE A 169 -16.86 0.24 -3.28
C ILE A 169 -18.26 0.83 -3.17
N LEU A 170 -18.52 1.91 -3.91
CA LEU A 170 -19.76 2.65 -3.91
C LEU A 170 -20.47 2.48 -5.25
N ALA A 171 -21.81 2.42 -5.21
CA ALA A 171 -22.62 2.39 -6.42
C ALA A 171 -22.49 3.70 -7.21
N PRO A 172 -22.66 3.67 -8.55
CA PRO A 172 -22.80 4.88 -9.35
C PRO A 172 -23.87 5.82 -8.77
N GLY A 173 -23.61 7.12 -8.77
CA GLY A 173 -24.55 8.14 -8.24
C GLY A 173 -24.59 8.28 -6.72
N SER A 174 -23.86 7.47 -5.95
CA SER A 174 -23.86 7.54 -4.48
C SER A 174 -23.09 8.73 -3.89
N VAL A 175 -22.37 9.49 -4.72
CA VAL A 175 -21.56 10.63 -4.28
C VAL A 175 -21.89 11.88 -5.09
N HIS A 176 -21.78 13.04 -4.46
CA HIS A 176 -22.13 14.32 -5.08
C HIS A 176 -21.00 14.93 -5.90
N SER A 177 -19.76 14.45 -5.72
CA SER A 177 -18.59 15.04 -6.38
C SER A 177 -17.48 14.02 -6.64
N LEU A 178 -16.77 14.23 -7.74
CA LEU A 178 -15.50 13.56 -8.04
C LEU A 178 -14.39 14.61 -8.06
N ILE A 179 -13.35 14.39 -7.28
CA ILE A 179 -12.17 15.27 -7.22
C ILE A 179 -11.03 14.54 -7.93
N ILE A 180 -10.54 15.11 -9.02
CA ILE A 180 -9.44 14.54 -9.80
C ILE A 180 -8.20 15.39 -9.57
N ALA A 181 -7.12 14.77 -9.08
CA ALA A 181 -5.87 15.48 -8.80
C ALA A 181 -4.68 14.78 -9.47
N ASN A 182 -3.87 15.55 -10.20
CA ASN A 182 -2.64 15.05 -10.78
C ASN A 182 -1.51 15.10 -9.74
N ARG A 183 -1.38 14.02 -8.99
CA ARG A 183 -0.44 13.94 -7.87
C ARG A 183 1.02 14.00 -8.31
N LYS A 184 1.35 13.42 -9.47
CA LYS A 184 2.71 13.48 -10.01
C LYS A 184 3.10 14.93 -10.27
N LEU A 185 2.24 15.69 -10.95
CA LEU A 185 2.48 17.10 -11.22
C LEU A 185 2.60 17.94 -9.94
N LEU A 186 1.86 17.59 -8.89
CA LEU A 186 1.98 18.26 -7.59
C LEU A 186 3.37 18.00 -6.96
N TYR A 187 3.84 16.75 -6.90
CA TYR A 187 5.17 16.43 -6.39
C TYR A 187 6.32 16.95 -7.27
N ASP A 188 6.09 17.12 -8.58
CA ASP A 188 7.08 17.70 -9.49
C ASP A 188 7.21 19.23 -9.30
N LYS A 189 6.21 19.91 -8.71
CA LYS A 189 6.16 21.39 -8.59
C LYS A 189 6.32 21.93 -7.17
N PHE A 190 5.94 21.18 -6.14
CA PHE A 190 5.88 21.66 -4.76
C PHE A 190 6.68 20.77 -3.81
N ALA A 191 7.00 21.26 -2.62
CA ALA A 191 7.75 20.46 -1.65
C ALA A 191 6.91 19.24 -1.21
N PRO A 192 7.54 18.06 -0.96
CA PRO A 192 6.80 16.85 -0.61
C PRO A 192 5.87 16.99 0.61
N GLY A 193 6.27 17.80 1.60
CA GLY A 193 5.45 18.10 2.77
C GLY A 193 4.16 18.86 2.40
N GLU A 194 4.28 19.91 1.58
CA GLU A 194 3.15 20.72 1.12
C GLU A 194 2.15 19.90 0.32
N VAL A 195 2.65 19.08 -0.60
CA VAL A 195 1.81 18.18 -1.39
C VAL A 195 1.09 17.21 -0.48
N THR A 196 1.80 16.56 0.43
CA THR A 196 1.19 15.59 1.36
C THR A 196 0.09 16.22 2.20
N SER A 197 0.31 17.43 2.74
CA SER A 197 -0.70 18.18 3.48
C SER A 197 -1.91 18.57 2.63
N LEU A 198 -1.70 19.00 1.37
CA LEU A 198 -2.78 19.31 0.44
C LEU A 198 -3.63 18.07 0.14
N LEU A 199 -2.98 16.94 -0.18
CA LEU A 199 -3.68 15.68 -0.49
C LEU A 199 -4.50 15.18 0.70
N GLN A 200 -3.93 15.28 1.91
CA GLN A 200 -4.65 14.96 3.15
C GLN A 200 -5.89 15.86 3.32
N ARG A 201 -5.75 17.17 3.10
CA ARG A 201 -6.87 18.10 3.22
C ARG A 201 -7.96 17.82 2.20
N LEU A 202 -7.59 17.59 0.93
CA LEU A 202 -8.56 17.19 -0.10
C LEU A 202 -9.32 15.94 0.34
N PHE A 203 -8.61 14.95 0.85
CA PHE A 203 -9.20 13.71 1.37
C PHE A 203 -10.21 13.96 2.49
N THR A 204 -9.85 14.77 3.48
CA THR A 204 -10.77 15.13 4.57
C THR A 204 -12.04 15.81 4.06
N GLU A 205 -11.92 16.75 3.12
CA GLU A 205 -13.07 17.45 2.53
C GLU A 205 -13.98 16.49 1.73
N ALA A 206 -13.39 15.57 0.97
CA ALA A 206 -14.12 14.58 0.18
C ALA A 206 -14.89 13.59 1.05
N GLN A 207 -14.27 13.11 2.14
CA GLN A 207 -14.94 12.22 3.09
C GLN A 207 -16.08 12.92 3.85
N GLY A 208 -15.94 14.22 4.12
CA GLY A 208 -16.82 14.92 5.05
C GLY A 208 -16.56 14.47 6.50
N PRO A 209 -17.53 14.62 7.42
CA PRO A 209 -17.35 14.26 8.82
C PRO A 209 -16.83 12.81 8.99
N PRO A 210 -15.83 12.54 9.87
CA PRO A 210 -15.04 11.30 9.88
C PRO A 210 -15.77 9.98 10.18
N ALA A 211 -17.09 10.00 10.32
CA ALA A 211 -17.96 8.83 10.53
C ALA A 211 -19.08 8.72 9.48
N SER A 212 -19.04 9.50 8.39
CA SER A 212 -20.12 9.48 7.41
C SER A 212 -20.09 8.19 6.58
N HIS A 213 -21.19 7.43 6.63
CA HIS A 213 -21.46 6.37 5.67
C HIS A 213 -21.76 6.91 4.26
N SER A 214 -21.94 8.23 4.13
CA SER A 214 -22.23 8.94 2.88
C SER A 214 -21.14 10.00 2.63
N PRO A 215 -20.02 9.64 1.96
CA PRO A 215 -18.97 10.60 1.65
C PRO A 215 -19.49 11.68 0.69
N ARG A 216 -19.00 12.91 0.85
CA ARG A 216 -19.40 14.04 -0.02
C ARG A 216 -18.83 13.90 -1.43
N GLY A 217 -17.68 13.25 -1.55
CA GLY A 217 -17.05 12.97 -2.83
C GLY A 217 -16.01 11.86 -2.76
N VAL A 218 -15.47 11.52 -3.93
CA VAL A 218 -14.35 10.56 -4.08
C VAL A 218 -13.19 11.24 -4.80
N ILE A 219 -11.98 10.96 -4.33
CA ILE A 219 -10.75 11.48 -4.95
C ILE A 219 -10.12 10.41 -5.83
N TYR A 220 -9.69 10.84 -7.01
CA TYR A 220 -8.87 10.04 -7.92
C TYR A 220 -7.54 10.74 -8.16
N TYR A 221 -6.44 10.10 -7.74
CA TYR A 221 -5.12 10.54 -8.13
C TYR A 221 -4.74 9.97 -9.49
N VAL A 222 -4.64 10.85 -10.47
CA VAL A 222 -4.23 10.49 -11.83
C VAL A 222 -2.76 10.82 -12.02
N GLU A 223 -2.01 9.94 -12.69
CA GLU A 223 -0.60 10.19 -12.99
C GLU A 223 -0.39 10.80 -14.38
N ARG A 224 -1.36 10.63 -15.30
CA ARG A 224 -1.40 11.26 -16.63
C ARG A 224 -2.84 11.50 -17.07
N TYR A 225 -3.10 12.64 -17.71
CA TYR A 225 -4.21 12.80 -18.64
C TYR A 225 -3.73 12.20 -19.97
N HIS A 226 -4.42 11.18 -20.46
CA HIS A 226 -4.21 10.67 -21.80
C HIS A 226 -5.23 11.33 -22.72
#